data_AF-A0A0Q6A0M8-F1
#
_entry.id   AF-A0A0Q6A0M8-F1
#
_cell.length_a   1.000
_cell.length_b   1.000
_cell.length_c   1.000
_cell.angle_alpha   90.00
_cell.angle_beta   90.00
_cell.angle_gamma   90.00
#
_symmetry.space_group_name_H-M   'P 1'
#
loop_
_entity.id
_entity.type
_entity.pdbx_description
1 polymer ?
#
loop_
_entity_poly.entity_id
_entity_poly.type
_entity_poly.pdbx_seq_one_letter_code
_entity_poly.pdbx_strand_id
1 'polypeptide(L)'
;MKLKIEELVHAFIYSQCNFEKEIVLTNHFQADWEADILIVDADGFSHEIEIKLSKSDFKNDFKKSYTNSNTGEKFLKHEKISCGDYVCNAFSFLLPMGMIDHSSIPEHCGIIEFYHNVDSWETEFYIIRKPKRVHEDSYWKLNDKDLFLRKMAMNLLYRKMEIKGKHEELIFKNPFDIKKIK
;
A
#
# COMPACT_ATOMS: atom_id res chain seq x y z
N MET A 1 13.35 16.11 -16.44
CA MET A 1 13.00 14.67 -16.33
C MET A 1 11.78 14.56 -15.42
N LYS A 2 10.86 13.60 -15.63
CA LYS A 2 9.64 13.47 -14.79
C LYS A 2 9.92 12.47 -13.66
N LEU A 3 9.57 12.82 -12.42
CA LEU A 3 9.64 11.93 -11.26
C LEU A 3 8.84 10.64 -11.54
N LYS A 4 9.47 9.48 -11.33
CA LYS A 4 8.81 8.18 -11.43
C LYS A 4 8.06 7.86 -10.15
N ILE A 5 7.01 7.04 -10.26
CA ILE A 5 6.21 6.66 -9.09
C ILE A 5 7.04 5.86 -8.08
N GLU A 6 7.96 5.02 -8.55
CA GLU A 6 8.85 4.24 -7.70
C GLU A 6 9.81 5.13 -6.90
N GLU A 7 10.27 6.23 -7.50
CA GLU A 7 11.13 7.22 -6.82
C GLU A 7 10.35 7.98 -5.75
N LEU A 8 9.08 8.35 -6.04
CA LEU A 8 8.19 8.97 -5.07
C LEU A 8 7.91 8.04 -3.89
N VAL A 9 7.55 6.78 -4.17
CA VAL A 9 7.28 5.76 -3.14
C VAL A 9 8.51 5.55 -2.27
N HIS A 10 9.70 5.42 -2.89
CA HIS A 10 10.96 5.30 -2.17
C HIS A 10 11.20 6.51 -1.26
N ALA A 11 11.10 7.74 -1.78
CA ALA A 11 11.28 8.95 -0.98
C ALA A 11 10.28 9.03 0.19
N PHE A 12 9.02 8.64 -0.04
CA PHE A 12 7.99 8.62 0.98
C PHE A 12 8.32 7.64 2.10
N ILE A 13 8.54 6.36 1.79
CA ILE A 13 8.74 5.33 2.83
C ILE A 13 10.01 5.58 3.65
N TYR A 14 11.08 6.10 3.04
CA TYR A 14 12.33 6.39 3.75
C TYR A 14 12.26 7.63 4.63
N SER A 15 11.37 8.59 4.33
CA SER A 15 11.23 9.81 5.12
C SER A 15 10.11 9.74 6.16
N GLN A 16 9.06 8.95 5.89
CA GLN A 16 7.84 8.95 6.71
C GLN A 16 7.64 7.68 7.54
N CYS A 17 8.32 6.56 7.24
CA CYS A 17 8.07 5.28 7.92
C CYS A 17 9.22 4.89 8.86
N ASN A 18 8.90 4.10 9.87
CA ASN A 18 9.86 3.48 10.79
C ASN A 18 9.84 1.96 10.64
N PHE A 19 10.74 1.44 9.79
CA PHE A 19 10.83 0.00 9.49
C PHE A 19 11.16 -0.91 10.69
N GLU A 20 11.61 -0.36 11.83
CA GLU A 20 11.81 -1.14 13.05
C GLU A 20 10.50 -1.39 13.82
N LYS A 21 9.51 -0.52 13.62
CA LYS A 21 8.22 -0.54 14.33
C LYS A 21 7.03 -0.85 13.43
N GLU A 22 7.22 -0.76 12.12
CA GLU A 22 6.15 -0.82 11.13
C GLU A 22 6.46 -1.86 10.05
N ILE A 23 5.45 -2.63 9.68
CA ILE A 23 5.41 -3.37 8.43
C ILE A 23 5.00 -2.39 7.34
N VAL A 24 5.86 -2.18 6.35
CA VAL A 24 5.59 -1.33 5.19
C VAL A 24 5.56 -2.20 3.94
N LEU A 25 4.43 -2.23 3.25
CA LEU A 25 4.25 -2.93 1.98
C LEU A 25 3.87 -1.94 0.89
N THR A 26 4.41 -2.12 -0.31
CA THR A 26 4.06 -1.33 -1.49
C THR A 26 3.41 -2.22 -2.54
N ASN A 27 2.45 -1.67 -3.29
CA ASN A 27 1.64 -2.41 -4.28
C ASN A 27 1.09 -3.72 -3.69
N HIS A 28 0.46 -3.62 -2.52
CA HIS A 28 -0.02 -4.77 -1.78
C HIS A 28 -1.40 -5.19 -2.29
N PHE A 29 -1.59 -6.50 -2.50
CA PHE A 29 -2.86 -7.09 -2.94
C PHE A 29 -3.30 -8.18 -1.98
N GLN A 30 -4.57 -8.12 -1.58
CA GLN A 30 -5.23 -9.15 -0.82
C GLN A 30 -6.65 -9.36 -1.32
N ALA A 31 -6.89 -10.52 -1.94
CA ALA A 31 -8.12 -10.82 -2.67
C ALA A 31 -8.42 -9.68 -3.67
N ASP A 32 -9.56 -9.02 -3.54
CA ASP A 32 -9.98 -7.92 -4.42
C ASP A 32 -9.57 -6.53 -3.91
N TRP A 33 -8.91 -6.46 -2.74
CA TRP A 33 -8.42 -5.21 -2.16
C TRP A 33 -6.95 -4.98 -2.51
N GLU A 34 -6.62 -3.73 -2.86
CA GLU A 34 -5.28 -3.27 -3.22
C GLU A 34 -4.95 -2.02 -2.41
N ALA A 35 -3.66 -1.84 -2.11
CA ALA A 35 -3.11 -0.63 -1.50
C ALA A 35 -1.78 -0.26 -2.17
N ASP A 36 -1.63 1.01 -2.57
CA ASP A 36 -0.37 1.52 -3.11
C ASP A 36 0.74 1.44 -2.05
N ILE A 37 0.45 1.89 -0.83
CA ILE A 37 1.28 1.67 0.36
C ILE A 37 0.39 1.28 1.53
N LEU A 38 0.74 0.18 2.19
CA LEU A 38 0.15 -0.26 3.45
C LEU A 38 1.21 -0.17 4.56
N ILE A 39 0.87 0.53 5.63
CA ILE A 39 1.68 0.62 6.86
C ILE A 39 0.89 -0.05 7.98
N VAL A 40 1.51 -0.98 8.71
CA VAL A 40 0.91 -1.61 9.89
C VAL A 40 1.91 -1.52 11.04
N ASP A 41 1.52 -0.88 12.14
CA ASP A 41 2.40 -0.75 13.31
C ASP A 41 2.40 -2.01 14.20
N ALA A 42 3.21 -1.98 15.26
CA ALA A 42 3.36 -3.09 16.21
C ALA A 42 2.06 -3.47 16.92
N ASP A 43 1.16 -2.52 17.15
CA ASP A 43 -0.15 -2.72 17.79
C ASP A 43 -1.22 -3.19 16.79
N GLY A 44 -0.88 -3.24 15.50
CA GLY A 44 -1.76 -3.63 14.41
C GLY A 44 -2.70 -2.51 13.97
N PHE A 45 -2.37 -1.25 14.26
CA PHE A 45 -3.01 -0.13 13.59
C PHE A 45 -2.50 -0.07 12.15
N SER A 46 -3.44 0.01 11.21
CA SER A 46 -3.16 -0.03 9.77
C SER A 46 -3.54 1.27 9.07
N HIS A 47 -2.68 1.70 8.15
CA HIS A 47 -2.85 2.93 7.40
C HIS A 47 -2.53 2.68 5.93
N GLU A 48 -3.53 2.90 5.09
CA GLU A 48 -3.36 2.92 3.64
C GLU A 48 -3.04 4.34 3.15
N ILE A 49 -2.00 4.44 2.32
CA ILE A 49 -1.67 5.63 1.55
C ILE A 49 -1.95 5.34 0.08
N GLU A 50 -2.92 6.05 -0.49
CA GLU A 50 -3.27 5.97 -1.92
C GLU A 50 -2.64 7.16 -2.66
N ILE A 51 -1.86 6.88 -3.70
CA ILE A 51 -1.12 7.88 -4.47
C ILE A 51 -1.95 8.31 -5.67
N LYS A 52 -2.19 9.62 -5.83
CA LYS A 52 -2.83 10.16 -7.03
C LYS A 52 -1.99 11.24 -7.66
N LEU A 53 -1.54 11.01 -8.90
CA LEU A 53 -0.66 11.94 -9.62
C LEU A 53 -1.40 12.90 -10.56
N SER A 54 -2.73 12.78 -10.66
CA SER A 54 -3.56 13.68 -11.47
C SER A 54 -4.97 13.84 -10.92
N LYS A 55 -5.64 14.95 -11.27
CA LYS A 55 -7.06 15.18 -10.96
C LYS A 55 -7.99 14.10 -11.52
N SER A 56 -7.63 13.53 -12.68
CA SER A 56 -8.42 12.47 -13.32
C SER A 56 -8.35 11.17 -12.51
N ASP A 57 -7.13 10.79 -12.16
CA ASP A 57 -6.86 9.61 -11.33
C ASP A 57 -7.54 9.71 -9.96
N PHE A 58 -7.42 10.87 -9.30
CA PHE A 58 -8.15 11.17 -8.08
C PHE A 58 -9.67 10.98 -8.25
N LYS A 59 -10.29 11.57 -9.28
CA LYS A 59 -11.73 11.43 -9.53
C LYS A 59 -12.17 9.99 -9.85
N ASN A 60 -11.31 9.21 -10.50
CA ASN A 60 -11.61 7.82 -10.82
C ASN A 60 -11.58 6.93 -9.58
N ASP A 61 -10.78 7.29 -8.57
CA ASP A 61 -10.74 6.57 -7.30
C ASP A 61 -12.08 6.57 -6.56
N PHE A 62 -12.78 7.71 -6.56
CA PHE A 62 -14.14 7.83 -5.99
C PHE A 62 -15.20 7.02 -6.73
N LYS A 63 -14.88 6.53 -7.93
CA LYS A 63 -15.77 5.66 -8.72
C LYS A 63 -15.42 4.18 -8.54
N LYS A 64 -14.31 3.85 -7.85
CA LYS A 64 -13.97 2.45 -7.53
C LYS A 64 -15.07 1.84 -6.67
N SER A 65 -15.47 0.64 -7.05
CA SER A 65 -16.59 -0.07 -6.43
C SER A 65 -16.28 -1.53 -6.28
N TYR A 66 -16.72 -2.11 -5.17
CA TYR A 66 -16.61 -3.54 -4.88
C TYR A 66 -17.98 -4.19 -4.98
N THR A 67 -18.02 -5.39 -5.53
CA THR A 67 -19.23 -6.21 -5.54
C THR A 67 -19.08 -7.29 -4.48
N ASN A 68 -20.04 -7.37 -3.56
CA ASN A 68 -20.10 -8.46 -2.60
C ASN A 68 -20.38 -9.77 -3.36
N SER A 69 -19.48 -10.74 -3.26
CA SER A 69 -19.59 -12.02 -3.97
C SER A 69 -20.77 -12.89 -3.50
N ASN A 70 -21.26 -12.69 -2.27
CA ASN A 70 -22.37 -13.45 -1.70
C ASN A 70 -23.73 -12.78 -1.98
N THR A 71 -23.81 -11.45 -1.88
CA THR A 71 -25.10 -10.71 -2.03
C THR A 71 -25.29 -10.09 -3.42
N GLY A 72 -24.22 -9.94 -4.20
CA GLY A 72 -24.24 -9.24 -5.49
C GLY A 72 -24.33 -7.72 -5.38
N GLU A 73 -24.39 -7.17 -4.17
CA GLU A 73 -24.51 -5.73 -3.94
C GLU A 73 -23.19 -5.01 -4.26
N LYS A 74 -23.33 -3.80 -4.81
CA LYS A 74 -22.21 -2.96 -5.24
C LYS A 74 -22.06 -1.77 -4.31
N PHE A 75 -20.86 -1.58 -3.76
CA PHE A 75 -20.54 -0.50 -2.82
C PHE A 75 -19.37 0.32 -3.34
N LEU A 76 -19.38 1.63 -3.12
CA LEU A 76 -18.20 2.46 -3.43
C LEU A 76 -17.12 2.28 -2.37
N LYS A 77 -15.84 2.34 -2.78
CA LYS A 77 -14.68 2.24 -1.88
C LYS A 77 -14.80 3.24 -0.72
N HIS A 78 -15.05 4.50 -1.06
CA HIS A 78 -15.11 5.60 -0.09
C HIS A 78 -16.36 5.57 0.80
N GLU A 79 -17.44 4.90 0.39
CA GLU A 79 -18.59 4.65 1.27
C GLU A 79 -18.23 3.63 2.34
N LYS A 80 -17.58 2.53 1.97
CA LYS A 80 -17.08 1.50 2.89
C LYS A 80 -16.08 2.06 3.91
N ILE A 81 -15.14 2.88 3.46
CA ILE A 81 -14.19 3.58 4.35
C ILE A 81 -14.97 4.46 5.35
N SER A 82 -15.94 5.23 4.87
CA SER A 82 -16.69 6.17 5.72
C SER A 82 -17.55 5.50 6.80
N CYS A 83 -18.05 4.28 6.56
CA CYS A 83 -18.87 3.54 7.52
C CYS A 83 -18.07 2.56 8.39
N GLY A 84 -16.74 2.49 8.23
CA GLY A 84 -15.86 1.61 9.00
C GLY A 84 -15.84 0.16 8.52
N ASP A 85 -16.54 -0.17 7.42
CA ASP A 85 -16.44 -1.47 6.72
C ASP A 85 -15.21 -1.50 5.81
N TYR A 86 -14.04 -1.29 6.42
CA TYR A 86 -12.76 -1.21 5.74
C TYR A 86 -11.71 -2.06 6.43
N VAL A 87 -10.71 -2.52 5.67
CA VAL A 87 -9.66 -3.37 6.24
C VAL A 87 -8.62 -2.56 7.02
N CYS A 88 -8.41 -1.29 6.65
CA CYS A 88 -7.44 -0.42 7.31
C CYS A 88 -8.09 0.54 8.32
N ASN A 89 -7.39 0.83 9.41
CA ASN A 89 -7.86 1.77 10.42
C ASN A 89 -7.82 3.24 9.97
N ALA A 90 -6.98 3.56 8.99
CA ALA A 90 -6.83 4.89 8.44
C ALA A 90 -6.59 4.84 6.93
N PHE A 91 -7.03 5.90 6.24
CA PHE A 91 -6.83 6.09 4.82
C PHE A 91 -6.32 7.51 4.56
N SER A 92 -5.31 7.67 3.72
CA SER A 92 -4.82 8.99 3.29
C SER A 92 -4.48 9.03 1.83
N PHE A 93 -4.68 10.19 1.23
CA PHE A 93 -4.18 10.47 -0.10
C PHE A 93 -2.77 11.08 -0.03
N LEU A 94 -1.88 10.62 -0.91
CA LEU A 94 -0.62 11.27 -1.24
C LEU A 94 -0.74 11.97 -2.61
N LEU A 95 -0.70 13.30 -2.61
CA LEU A 95 -1.03 14.14 -3.76
C LEU A 95 0.09 15.13 -4.09
N PRO A 96 0.30 15.51 -5.36
CA PRO A 96 1.12 16.68 -5.68
C PRO A 96 0.54 17.93 -5.00
N MET A 97 1.42 18.78 -4.47
CA MET A 97 1.05 20.01 -3.78
C MET A 97 0.08 20.88 -4.61
N GLY A 98 -1.03 21.28 -4.01
CA GLY A 98 -2.05 22.12 -4.65
C GLY A 98 -2.85 21.45 -5.78
N MET A 99 -2.74 20.13 -5.97
CA MET A 99 -3.45 19.44 -7.05
C MET A 99 -4.97 19.45 -6.86
N ILE A 100 -5.45 19.30 -5.63
CA ILE A 100 -6.87 19.13 -5.29
C ILE A 100 -7.22 20.11 -4.17
N ASP A 101 -8.39 20.74 -4.25
CA ASP A 101 -8.92 21.52 -3.14
C ASP A 101 -9.25 20.59 -1.98
N HIS A 102 -8.65 20.84 -0.81
CA HIS A 102 -8.79 19.99 0.38
C HIS A 102 -10.23 19.83 0.85
N SER A 103 -11.10 20.81 0.54
CA SER A 103 -12.54 20.74 0.84
C SER A 103 -13.27 19.61 0.08
N SER A 104 -12.73 19.17 -1.06
CA SER A 104 -13.29 18.09 -1.88
C SER A 104 -12.90 16.69 -1.41
N ILE A 105 -12.00 16.58 -0.43
CA ILE A 105 -11.53 15.31 0.12
C ILE A 105 -12.32 15.01 1.40
N PRO A 106 -12.98 13.84 1.51
CA PRO A 106 -13.78 13.47 2.69
C PRO A 106 -13.03 13.66 4.01
N GLU A 107 -13.72 14.16 5.03
CA GLU A 107 -13.12 14.57 6.30
C GLU A 107 -12.39 13.45 7.05
N HIS A 108 -12.79 12.19 6.83
CA HIS A 108 -12.15 11.03 7.44
C HIS A 108 -10.79 10.71 6.81
N CYS A 109 -10.54 11.13 5.56
CA CYS A 109 -9.28 10.89 4.87
C CYS A 109 -8.19 11.88 5.33
N GLY A 110 -6.99 11.36 5.54
CA GLY A 110 -5.80 12.18 5.67
C GLY A 110 -5.35 12.71 4.31
N ILE A 111 -4.63 13.82 4.33
CA ILE A 111 -4.09 14.51 3.17
C ILE A 111 -2.61 14.72 3.40
N ILE A 112 -1.80 14.12 2.53
CA ILE A 112 -0.37 14.33 2.46
C ILE A 112 -0.10 14.93 1.09
N GLU A 113 0.57 16.08 1.06
CA GLU A 113 1.03 16.68 -0.17
C GLU A 113 2.53 16.46 -0.34
N PHE A 114 2.99 16.35 -1.58
CA PHE A 114 4.41 16.32 -1.89
C PHE A 114 4.81 17.40 -2.89
N TYR A 115 6.03 17.89 -2.72
CA TYR A 115 6.74 18.73 -3.68
C TYR A 115 8.04 18.04 -4.06
N HIS A 116 8.35 18.02 -5.35
CA HIS A 116 9.61 17.45 -5.86
C HIS A 116 10.44 18.56 -6.52
N ASN A 117 11.64 18.78 -5.98
CA ASN A 117 12.60 19.71 -6.54
C ASN A 117 13.38 19.02 -7.68
N VAL A 118 13.19 19.50 -8.91
CA VAL A 118 13.81 18.91 -10.11
C VAL A 118 15.32 19.20 -10.19
N ASP A 119 15.79 20.25 -9.52
CA ASP A 119 17.19 20.67 -9.55
C ASP A 119 18.03 19.88 -8.51
N SER A 120 17.51 19.68 -7.30
CA SER A 120 18.18 18.87 -6.26
C SER A 120 17.82 17.39 -6.30
N TRP A 121 16.75 17.03 -7.03
CA TRP A 121 16.15 15.68 -7.05
C TRP A 121 15.63 15.21 -5.69
N GLU A 122 15.26 16.14 -4.81
CA GLU A 122 14.71 15.85 -3.49
C GLU A 122 13.18 15.97 -3.48
N THR A 123 12.52 15.17 -2.64
CA THR A 123 11.06 15.19 -2.47
C THR A 123 10.73 15.49 -1.02
N GLU A 124 9.89 16.50 -0.81
CA GLU A 124 9.40 16.93 0.49
C GLU A 124 7.94 16.54 0.66
N PHE A 125 7.54 16.19 1.88
CA PHE A 125 6.20 15.73 2.23
C PHE A 125 5.59 16.60 3.33
N TYR A 126 4.32 16.93 3.16
CA TYR A 126 3.60 17.86 4.02
C TYR A 126 2.29 17.21 4.47
N ILE A 127 2.16 16.96 5.78
CA ILE A 127 0.93 16.44 6.37
C ILE A 127 -0.04 17.60 6.54
N ILE A 128 -0.96 17.76 5.59
CA ILE A 128 -1.97 18.82 5.60
C ILE A 128 -3.11 18.48 6.57
N ARG A 129 -3.55 17.22 6.57
CA ARG A 129 -4.59 16.72 7.46
C ARG A 129 -4.28 15.29 7.89
N LYS A 130 -4.30 15.02 9.19
CA LYS A 130 -4.19 13.63 9.70
C LYS A 130 -5.48 12.87 9.42
N PRO A 131 -5.41 11.57 9.06
CA PRO A 131 -6.60 10.75 8.88
C PRO A 131 -7.35 10.59 10.21
N LYS A 132 -8.67 10.43 10.13
CA LYS A 132 -9.46 9.95 11.27
C LYS A 132 -9.46 8.43 11.28
N ARG A 133 -9.50 7.85 12.47
CA ARG A 133 -9.67 6.40 12.63
C ARG A 133 -11.06 5.99 12.17
N VAL A 134 -11.15 5.05 11.24
CA VAL A 134 -12.43 4.60 10.67
C VAL A 134 -13.07 3.46 11.47
N HIS A 135 -12.27 2.66 12.18
CA HIS A 135 -12.72 1.63 13.11
C HIS A 135 -11.63 1.27 14.13
N GLU A 136 -12.04 0.63 15.24
CA GLU A 136 -11.15 0.28 16.37
C GLU A 136 -10.49 -1.10 16.24
N ASP A 137 -11.01 -1.97 15.39
CA ASP A 137 -10.47 -3.32 15.24
C ASP A 137 -9.03 -3.32 14.74
N SER A 138 -8.16 -4.10 15.40
CA SER A 138 -6.79 -4.32 14.94
C SER A 138 -6.78 -4.98 13.55
N TYR A 139 -5.83 -4.62 12.71
CA TYR A 139 -5.65 -5.22 11.39
C TYR A 139 -5.55 -6.75 11.47
N TRP A 140 -4.94 -7.28 12.53
CA TRP A 140 -4.79 -8.73 12.76
C TRP A 140 -6.06 -9.43 13.24
N LYS A 141 -7.10 -8.67 13.62
CA LYS A 141 -8.44 -9.23 13.86
C LYS A 141 -9.19 -9.45 12.56
N LEU A 142 -8.93 -8.62 11.56
CA LEU A 142 -9.56 -8.68 10.23
C LEU A 142 -8.78 -9.57 9.26
N ASN A 143 -7.48 -9.79 9.52
CA ASN A 143 -6.58 -10.53 8.65
C ASN A 143 -5.84 -11.63 9.42
N ASP A 144 -5.74 -12.81 8.84
CA ASP A 144 -4.93 -13.90 9.40
C ASP A 144 -3.44 -13.52 9.36
N LYS A 145 -2.91 -13.16 10.54
CA LYS A 145 -1.53 -12.73 10.73
C LYS A 145 -0.52 -13.82 10.33
N ASP A 146 -0.79 -15.08 10.63
CA ASP A 146 0.14 -16.16 10.32
C ASP A 146 0.18 -16.43 8.81
N LEU A 147 -0.99 -16.42 8.15
CA LEU A 147 -1.06 -16.53 6.69
C LEU A 147 -0.37 -15.35 6.01
N PHE A 148 -0.57 -14.14 6.53
CA PHE A 148 0.07 -12.93 6.03
C PHE A 148 1.60 -13.03 6.12
N LEU A 149 2.15 -13.42 7.28
CA LEU A 149 3.59 -13.61 7.47
C LEU A 149 4.16 -14.70 6.55
N ARG A 150 3.44 -15.82 6.37
CA ARG A 150 3.84 -16.88 5.42
C ARG A 150 3.91 -16.35 3.98
N LYS A 151 2.91 -15.58 3.54
CA LYS A 151 2.91 -14.96 2.20
C LYS A 151 4.04 -13.95 2.03
N MET A 152 4.31 -13.12 3.03
CA MET A 152 5.46 -12.20 3.01
C MET A 152 6.79 -12.94 2.88
N ALA A 153 7.01 -13.96 3.71
CA ALA A 153 8.23 -14.76 3.66
C ALA A 153 8.42 -15.45 2.29
N MET A 154 7.33 -15.96 1.72
CA MET A 154 7.32 -16.55 0.38
C MET A 154 7.67 -15.50 -0.70
N ASN A 155 7.10 -14.30 -0.65
CA ASN A 155 7.42 -13.22 -1.58
C ASN A 155 8.89 -12.78 -1.47
N LEU A 156 9.43 -12.68 -0.24
CA LEU A 156 10.85 -12.36 -0.03
C LEU A 156 11.75 -13.46 -0.60
N LEU A 157 11.38 -14.73 -0.44
CA LEU A 157 12.09 -15.85 -1.03
C LEU A 157 12.09 -15.77 -2.55
N TYR A 158 10.94 -15.52 -3.18
CA TYR A 158 10.84 -15.35 -4.62
C TYR A 158 11.67 -14.17 -5.12
N ARG A 159 11.60 -13.00 -4.46
CA ARG A 159 12.44 -11.85 -4.82
C ARG A 159 13.93 -12.16 -4.70
N LYS A 160 14.34 -12.87 -3.64
CA LYS A 160 15.72 -13.32 -3.47
C LYS A 160 16.14 -14.26 -4.61
N MET A 161 15.27 -15.19 -5.02
CA MET A 161 15.51 -16.09 -6.15
C MET A 161 15.53 -15.35 -7.49
N GLU A 162 14.68 -14.34 -7.71
CA GLU A 162 14.67 -13.52 -8.93
C GLU A 162 15.95 -12.70 -9.05
N ILE A 163 16.36 -12.04 -7.96
CA ILE A 163 17.61 -11.26 -7.91
C ILE A 163 18.78 -12.21 -8.15
N LYS A 164 18.81 -13.34 -7.43
CA LYS A 164 19.80 -14.39 -7.65
C LYS A 164 19.80 -14.86 -9.08
N GLY A 165 18.69 -15.33 -9.65
CA GLY A 165 18.60 -15.78 -11.05
C GLY A 165 18.93 -14.72 -12.10
N LYS A 166 18.71 -13.42 -11.81
CA LYS A 166 19.21 -12.32 -12.65
C LYS A 166 20.74 -12.16 -12.56
N HIS A 167 21.34 -12.49 -11.41
CA HIS A 167 22.80 -12.56 -11.23
C HIS A 167 23.39 -13.94 -11.62
N GLU A 168 22.54 -14.96 -11.63
CA GLU A 168 22.82 -16.37 -11.77
C GLU A 168 22.05 -16.86 -13.00
N GLU A 169 22.60 -16.60 -14.19
CA GLU A 169 22.77 -17.65 -15.22
C GLU A 169 23.58 -18.86 -14.66
N LEU A 170 23.43 -19.18 -13.38
CA LEU A 170 24.08 -20.24 -12.64
C LEU A 170 22.98 -21.21 -12.22
N ILE A 171 23.04 -22.37 -12.88
CA ILE A 171 22.19 -23.53 -12.74
C ILE A 171 22.18 -23.98 -11.28
N PHE A 172 21.04 -23.87 -10.59
CA PHE A 172 20.83 -24.63 -9.35
C PHE A 172 20.01 -25.89 -9.64
N LYS A 173 20.66 -27.03 -9.45
CA LYS A 173 19.98 -28.33 -9.35
C LYS A 173 19.09 -28.31 -8.10
N ASN A 174 17.86 -28.79 -8.27
CA ASN A 174 16.87 -28.94 -7.21
C ASN A 174 17.39 -29.92 -6.14
N PRO A 175 17.56 -29.51 -4.87
CA PRO A 175 17.95 -30.41 -3.79
C PRO A 175 16.88 -31.45 -3.43
N PHE A 176 15.66 -31.34 -3.99
CA PHE A 176 14.57 -32.31 -3.84
C PHE A 176 14.44 -33.27 -5.04
N ASP A 177 15.42 -33.30 -5.96
CA ASP A 177 15.49 -34.38 -6.95
C ASP A 177 15.78 -35.69 -6.23
N ILE A 178 14.71 -36.41 -5.87
CA ILE A 178 14.76 -37.78 -5.38
C ILE A 178 15.34 -38.63 -6.51
N LYS A 179 16.64 -38.91 -6.44
CA LYS A 179 17.25 -39.92 -7.31
C LYS A 179 16.53 -41.24 -7.05
N LYS A 180 15.83 -41.74 -8.07
CA LYS A 180 15.31 -43.11 -8.08
C LYS A 180 16.50 -44.03 -7.82
N ILE A 181 16.45 -44.73 -6.68
CA ILE A 181 17.42 -45.75 -6.32
C ILE A 181 17.33 -46.84 -7.40
N LYS A 182 18.47 -47.16 -8.02
CA LYS A 182 18.68 -48.36 -8.82
C LYS A 182 19.70 -49.22 -8.08
#